data_AF-A0AAU0HAN6-F1
#
_entry.id   AF-A0AAU0HAN6-F1
#
_cell.length_a   1.000
_cell.length_b   1.000
_cell.length_c   1.000
_cell.angle_alpha   90.00
_cell.angle_beta   90.00
_cell.angle_gamma   90.00
#
_symmetry.space_group_name_H-M   'P 1'
#
loop_
_entity.id
_entity.type
_entity.pdbx_description
1 polymer ?
#
loop_
_entity_poly.entity_id
_entity_poly.type
_entity_poly.pdbx_seq_one_letter_code
_entity_poly.pdbx_strand_id
1 'polypeptide(L)'
;MKKSEPEFRRRYGRMLAESFVVQLPFIGPFLVGSFALTHPGIAEQAGRELQHELIGRVNDLESIVATVARYGRDFEPIVDMPQEASQVAIALAGDLTNATGEYFLYENLSELCPQFSGREMVELLGELEYRDLVTTDATIGQEIYSVSPCPLLLTSQDPLLFENRNVHRDAAKMAALLLEDQQYYLDVYGFQEAMGWPPRRINPALYVLKECIDERRWSGERVDDLATTDLMASPRDRAALRRFIRSVNSIDSHSSET
;
A
#
# COMPACT_ATOMS: atom_id res chain seq x y z
N MET A 1 24.70 -4.73 21.10
CA MET A 1 25.41 -5.37 19.97
C MET A 1 24.59 -5.15 18.71
N LYS A 2 25.01 -4.22 17.84
CA LYS A 2 24.39 -4.00 16.53
C LYS A 2 24.89 -5.11 15.59
N LYS A 3 24.01 -6.02 15.18
CA LYS A 3 24.33 -6.91 14.05
C LYS A 3 24.24 -6.07 12.78
N SER A 4 25.26 -6.14 11.94
CA SER A 4 25.37 -5.36 10.72
C SER A 4 24.26 -5.76 9.74
N GLU A 5 23.53 -4.78 9.24
CA GLU A 5 22.47 -4.85 8.20
C GLU A 5 22.67 -5.89 7.07
N PRO A 6 23.90 -6.14 6.53
CA PRO A 6 24.12 -7.21 5.56
C PRO A 6 23.83 -8.63 6.07
N GLU A 7 24.00 -8.91 7.37
CA GLU A 7 23.69 -10.23 7.93
C GLU A 7 22.19 -10.47 8.04
N PHE A 8 21.40 -9.41 8.27
CA PHE A 8 19.94 -9.52 8.33
C PHE A 8 19.36 -9.82 6.94
N ARG A 9 19.77 -9.09 5.91
CA ARG A 9 19.33 -9.32 4.52
C ARG A 9 19.70 -10.73 4.04
N ARG A 10 20.91 -11.19 4.36
CA ARG A 10 21.38 -12.53 3.98
C ARG A 10 20.64 -13.65 4.74
N ARG A 11 20.27 -13.41 6.00
CA ARG A 11 19.52 -14.37 6.82
C ARG A 11 18.05 -14.42 6.44
N TYR A 12 17.44 -13.27 6.12
CA TYR A 12 16.05 -13.17 5.70
C TYR A 12 15.84 -13.76 4.29
N GLY A 13 16.74 -13.46 3.35
CA GLY A 13 16.72 -14.08 2.02
C GLY A 13 16.90 -15.61 2.07
N ARG A 14 17.71 -16.12 3.02
CA ARG A 14 17.86 -17.57 3.23
C ARG A 14 16.61 -18.19 3.85
N MET A 15 15.96 -17.53 4.80
CA MET A 15 14.70 -17.99 5.40
C MET A 15 13.56 -18.04 4.38
N LEU A 16 13.47 -17.05 3.48
CA LEU A 16 12.48 -17.04 2.40
C LEU A 16 12.78 -18.15 1.37
N ALA A 17 14.04 -18.33 0.96
CA ALA A 17 14.41 -19.43 0.07
C ALA A 17 14.10 -20.81 0.69
N GLU A 18 14.35 -20.98 1.99
CA GLU A 18 14.04 -22.21 2.71
C GLU A 18 12.53 -22.44 2.87
N SER A 19 11.72 -21.39 3.03
CA SER A 19 10.25 -21.52 3.07
C SER A 19 9.64 -21.86 1.71
N PHE A 20 10.23 -21.38 0.61
CA PHE A 20 9.76 -21.70 -0.75
C PHE A 20 10.09 -23.13 -1.19
N VAL A 21 11.20 -23.71 -0.73
CA VAL A 21 11.53 -25.13 -0.99
C VAL A 21 10.55 -26.09 -0.29
N VAL A 22 9.90 -25.64 0.78
CA VAL A 22 8.92 -26.44 1.55
C VAL A 22 7.50 -26.36 0.95
N GLN A 23 7.19 -25.33 0.15
CA GLN A 23 5.85 -25.04 -0.37
C GLN A 23 5.56 -25.49 -1.81
N LEU A 24 6.35 -26.40 -2.39
CA LEU A 24 5.98 -27.08 -3.65
C LEU A 24 5.36 -28.46 -3.37
N PRO A 25 4.04 -28.57 -3.10
CA PRO A 25 3.36 -29.84 -3.11
C PRO A 25 3.05 -30.19 -4.57
N PHE A 26 3.80 -31.12 -5.19
CA PHE A 26 3.22 -32.26 -5.92
C PHE A 26 4.18 -33.12 -6.75
N ILE A 27 5.45 -32.79 -6.93
CA ILE A 27 6.38 -33.67 -7.67
C ILE A 27 7.69 -33.77 -6.90
N GLY A 28 7.76 -34.75 -6.00
CA GLY A 28 8.94 -34.97 -5.17
C GLY A 28 10.22 -35.19 -6.00
N PRO A 29 11.42 -34.98 -5.38
CA PRO A 29 12.73 -35.10 -6.03
C PRO A 29 12.96 -36.44 -6.76
N PHE A 30 12.17 -37.47 -6.44
CA PHE A 30 12.21 -38.79 -7.08
C PHE A 30 11.65 -38.82 -8.52
N LEU A 31 10.60 -38.04 -8.82
CA LEU A 31 10.00 -37.99 -10.16
C LEU A 31 10.82 -37.13 -11.13
N VAL A 32 11.40 -36.02 -10.64
CA VAL A 32 12.34 -35.20 -11.43
C VAL A 32 13.59 -36.00 -11.79
N GLY A 33 14.11 -36.82 -10.87
CA GLY A 33 15.25 -37.71 -11.14
C GLY A 33 14.96 -38.80 -12.18
N SER A 34 13.73 -39.33 -12.22
CA SER A 34 13.35 -40.37 -13.18
C SER A 34 12.91 -39.81 -14.56
N PHE A 35 12.33 -38.61 -14.61
CA PHE A 35 12.05 -37.90 -15.87
C PHE A 35 13.32 -37.33 -16.52
N ALA A 36 14.27 -36.81 -15.74
CA ALA A 36 15.56 -36.31 -16.25
C ALA A 36 16.45 -37.41 -16.85
N LEU A 37 16.32 -38.65 -16.36
CA LEU A 37 16.99 -39.82 -16.94
C LEU A 37 16.43 -40.26 -18.29
N THR A 38 15.15 -39.96 -18.57
CA THR A 38 14.48 -40.43 -19.80
C THR A 38 14.36 -39.34 -20.87
N HIS A 39 14.28 -38.07 -20.48
CA HIS A 39 14.12 -36.92 -21.40
C HIS A 39 14.94 -35.71 -20.93
N PRO A 40 16.29 -35.76 -21.00
CA PRO A 40 17.19 -34.75 -20.43
C PRO A 40 16.95 -33.35 -21.00
N GLY A 41 16.59 -33.22 -22.28
CA GLY A 41 16.31 -31.93 -22.91
C GLY A 41 15.07 -31.22 -22.36
N ILE A 42 14.02 -31.97 -22.00
CA ILE A 42 12.77 -31.40 -21.47
C ILE A 42 12.96 -30.98 -20.01
N ALA A 43 13.71 -31.77 -19.22
CA ALA A 43 14.02 -31.44 -17.84
C ALA A 43 14.94 -30.20 -17.74
N GLU A 44 15.91 -30.05 -18.62
CA GLU A 44 16.74 -28.84 -18.69
C GLU A 44 15.92 -27.61 -19.12
N GLN A 45 14.98 -27.78 -20.04
CA GLN A 45 14.15 -26.67 -20.52
C GLN A 45 13.16 -26.22 -19.45
N ALA A 46 12.48 -27.15 -18.77
CA ALA A 46 11.62 -26.86 -17.63
C ALA A 46 12.41 -26.25 -16.46
N GLY A 47 13.64 -26.68 -16.23
CA GLY A 47 14.53 -26.09 -15.22
C GLY A 47 14.92 -24.64 -15.54
N ARG A 48 15.18 -24.32 -16.82
CA ARG A 48 15.46 -22.95 -17.27
C ARG A 48 14.23 -22.05 -17.22
N GLU A 49 13.06 -22.57 -17.59
CA GLU A 49 11.78 -21.84 -17.48
C GLU A 49 11.44 -21.52 -16.03
N LEU A 50 11.58 -22.50 -15.13
CA LEU A 50 11.40 -22.29 -13.69
C LEU A 50 12.43 -21.30 -13.13
N GLN A 51 13.69 -21.37 -13.55
CA GLN A 51 14.70 -20.39 -13.15
C GLN A 51 14.37 -18.99 -13.65
N HIS A 52 13.91 -18.83 -14.89
CA HIS A 52 13.49 -17.54 -15.42
C HIS A 52 12.27 -16.98 -14.69
N GLU A 53 11.29 -17.83 -14.37
CA GLU A 53 10.11 -17.44 -13.60
C GLU A 53 10.48 -17.04 -12.16
N LEU A 54 11.38 -17.80 -11.52
CA LEU A 54 11.90 -17.48 -10.19
C LEU A 54 12.71 -16.19 -10.20
N ILE A 55 13.56 -15.96 -11.20
CA ILE A 55 14.33 -14.72 -11.34
C ILE A 55 13.37 -13.53 -11.59
N GLY A 56 12.34 -13.70 -12.43
CA GLY A 56 11.32 -12.68 -12.64
C GLY A 56 10.59 -12.32 -11.35
N ARG A 57 10.10 -13.32 -10.61
CA ARG A 57 9.41 -13.11 -9.34
C ARG A 57 10.31 -12.54 -8.25
N VAL A 58 11.59 -12.94 -8.20
CA VAL A 58 12.57 -12.38 -7.26
C VAL A 58 12.88 -10.93 -7.61
N ASN A 59 13.00 -10.58 -8.90
CA ASN A 59 13.19 -9.19 -9.31
C ASN A 59 11.95 -8.33 -9.02
N ASP A 60 10.74 -8.88 -9.19
CA ASP A 60 9.50 -8.20 -8.81
C ASP A 60 9.42 -7.99 -7.29
N LEU A 61 9.81 -9.00 -6.50
CA LEU A 61 9.94 -8.90 -5.05
C LEU A 61 11.03 -7.92 -4.62
N GLU A 62 12.17 -7.87 -5.30
CA GLU A 62 13.22 -6.87 -5.05
C GLU A 62 12.74 -5.48 -5.43
N SER A 63 11.95 -5.33 -6.49
CA SER A 63 11.31 -4.07 -6.87
C SER A 63 10.28 -3.62 -5.82
N ILE A 64 9.45 -4.54 -5.33
CA ILE A 64 8.49 -4.30 -4.24
C ILE A 64 9.23 -3.96 -2.95
N VAL A 65 10.26 -4.71 -2.58
CA VAL A 65 11.09 -4.46 -1.39
C VAL A 65 11.86 -3.15 -1.52
N ALA A 66 12.36 -2.81 -2.71
CA ALA A 66 13.01 -1.53 -2.96
C ALA A 66 12.01 -0.38 -2.90
N THR A 67 10.77 -0.58 -3.37
CA THR A 67 9.68 0.39 -3.28
C THR A 67 9.25 0.59 -1.83
N VAL A 68 9.06 -0.49 -1.08
CA VAL A 68 8.74 -0.50 0.36
C VAL A 68 9.90 0.10 1.18
N ALA A 69 11.16 -0.23 0.88
CA ALA A 69 12.34 0.33 1.57
C ALA A 69 12.58 1.80 1.21
N ARG A 70 12.24 2.23 -0.01
CA ARG A 70 12.31 3.63 -0.48
C ARG A 70 11.24 4.51 0.17
N TYR A 71 10.17 3.92 0.69
CA TYR A 71 9.05 4.65 1.29
C TYR A 71 8.79 4.33 2.77
N GLY A 72 9.52 3.37 3.37
CA GLY A 72 9.14 2.74 4.63
C GLY A 72 10.17 2.72 5.75
N ARG A 73 10.60 3.91 6.22
CA ARG A 73 11.25 3.99 7.55
C ARG A 73 10.30 4.31 8.70
N ASP A 74 9.12 4.90 8.41
CA ASP A 74 8.02 5.05 9.35
C ASP A 74 6.78 4.22 8.95
N PHE A 75 6.84 3.55 7.80
CA PHE A 75 5.87 2.56 7.37
C PHE A 75 6.28 1.26 8.03
N GLU A 76 5.60 0.82 9.10
CA GLU A 76 5.49 -0.62 9.29
C GLU A 76 4.83 -1.10 8.00
N PRO A 77 5.53 -1.88 7.14
CA PRO A 77 4.79 -2.57 6.11
C PRO A 77 3.68 -3.32 6.85
N ILE A 78 2.55 -3.52 6.21
CA ILE A 78 1.59 -4.50 6.71
C ILE A 78 2.26 -5.85 6.46
N VAL A 79 3.32 -6.16 7.23
CA VAL A 79 4.37 -7.15 6.96
C VAL A 79 3.81 -8.57 7.04
N ASP A 80 2.60 -8.71 7.54
CA ASP A 80 1.95 -9.99 7.76
C ASP A 80 0.51 -9.95 7.25
N MET A 81 0.32 -9.68 5.95
CA MET A 81 -0.98 -9.81 5.30
C MET A 81 -0.96 -11.01 4.34
N PRO A 82 -1.96 -11.91 4.40
CA PRO A 82 -2.10 -12.98 3.42
C PRO A 82 -2.11 -12.44 1.99
N GLN A 83 -1.55 -13.20 1.05
CA GLN A 83 -1.43 -12.77 -0.34
C GLN A 83 -2.81 -12.47 -0.95
N GLU A 84 -3.80 -13.28 -0.60
CA GLU A 84 -5.19 -13.16 -1.02
C GLU A 84 -5.82 -11.87 -0.51
N ALA A 85 -5.58 -11.51 0.76
CA ALA A 85 -6.07 -10.26 1.33
C ALA A 85 -5.41 -9.06 0.66
N SER A 86 -4.12 -9.16 0.33
CA SER A 86 -3.43 -8.15 -0.47
C SER A 86 -4.04 -7.96 -1.85
N GLN A 87 -4.47 -9.04 -2.51
CA GLN A 87 -5.14 -8.93 -3.82
C GLN A 87 -6.48 -8.20 -3.71
N VAL A 88 -7.27 -8.51 -2.68
CA VAL A 88 -8.53 -7.80 -2.41
C VAL A 88 -8.26 -6.32 -2.11
N ALA A 89 -7.25 -6.01 -1.29
CA ALA A 89 -6.86 -4.63 -0.98
C ALA A 89 -6.48 -3.84 -2.23
N ILE A 90 -5.67 -4.43 -3.12
CA ILE A 90 -5.27 -3.81 -4.39
C ILE A 90 -6.47 -3.59 -5.30
N ALA A 91 -7.37 -4.58 -5.40
CA ALA A 91 -8.56 -4.47 -6.23
C ALA A 91 -9.50 -3.35 -5.74
N LEU A 92 -9.78 -3.31 -4.43
CA LEU A 92 -10.57 -2.25 -3.80
C LEU A 92 -9.92 -0.88 -4.02
N ALA A 93 -8.62 -0.76 -3.80
CA ALA A 93 -7.90 0.49 -4.00
C ALA A 93 -7.90 0.95 -5.47
N GLY A 94 -7.87 0.01 -6.41
CA GLY A 94 -7.88 0.27 -7.85
C GLY A 94 -9.21 0.77 -8.38
N ASP A 95 -10.34 0.33 -7.79
CA ASP A 95 -11.69 0.72 -8.24
C ASP A 95 -12.15 2.08 -7.68
N LEU A 96 -11.46 2.62 -6.66
CA LEU A 96 -11.82 3.89 -6.03
C LEU A 96 -11.53 5.11 -6.90
N THR A 97 -12.47 6.04 -6.92
CA THR A 97 -12.42 7.25 -7.76
C THR A 97 -12.06 8.52 -7.00
N ASN A 98 -12.57 8.71 -5.80
CA ASN A 98 -12.50 9.94 -5.01
C ASN A 98 -11.78 9.76 -3.67
N ALA A 99 -11.50 8.54 -3.22
CA ALA A 99 -10.77 8.24 -1.97
C ALA A 99 -11.49 8.65 -0.67
N THR A 100 -12.74 9.12 -0.73
CA THR A 100 -13.56 9.47 0.44
C THR A 100 -15.04 9.20 0.14
N GLY A 101 -15.78 8.73 1.15
CA GLY A 101 -17.24 8.58 1.07
C GLY A 101 -17.75 7.42 0.20
N GLU A 102 -16.87 6.78 -0.56
CA GLU A 102 -17.17 5.58 -1.33
C GLU A 102 -17.28 4.34 -0.43
N TYR A 103 -18.21 3.46 -0.78
CA TYR A 103 -18.36 2.14 -0.18
C TYR A 103 -18.74 1.14 -1.26
N PHE A 104 -18.42 -0.11 -1.00
CA PHE A 104 -18.80 -1.24 -1.84
C PHE A 104 -19.91 -2.01 -1.17
N LEU A 105 -20.99 -2.28 -1.90
CA LEU A 105 -21.94 -3.29 -1.49
C LEU A 105 -21.29 -4.66 -1.63
N TYR A 106 -21.47 -5.52 -0.64
CA TYR A 106 -20.84 -6.84 -0.62
C TYR A 106 -21.18 -7.68 -1.88
N GLU A 107 -22.39 -7.55 -2.41
CA GLU A 107 -22.84 -8.23 -3.63
C GLU A 107 -21.95 -7.89 -4.84
N ASN A 108 -21.48 -6.64 -4.92
CA ASN A 108 -20.64 -6.15 -6.02
C ASN A 108 -19.18 -6.59 -5.89
N LEU A 109 -18.73 -6.99 -4.69
CA LEU A 109 -17.35 -7.45 -4.48
C LEU A 109 -17.06 -8.77 -5.19
N SER A 110 -18.10 -9.57 -5.45
CA SER A 110 -17.98 -10.81 -6.22
C SER A 110 -17.59 -10.56 -7.68
N GLU A 111 -17.95 -9.39 -8.25
CA GLU A 111 -17.54 -8.98 -9.60
C GLU A 111 -16.10 -8.45 -9.61
N LEU A 112 -15.70 -7.74 -8.56
CA LEU A 112 -14.37 -7.15 -8.41
C LEU A 112 -13.28 -8.21 -8.15
N CYS A 113 -13.64 -9.29 -7.45
CA CYS A 113 -12.73 -10.36 -7.05
C CYS A 113 -13.38 -11.74 -7.24
N PRO A 114 -13.62 -12.17 -8.50
CA PRO A 114 -14.38 -13.38 -8.82
C PRO A 114 -13.66 -14.69 -8.47
N GLN A 115 -12.37 -14.61 -8.14
CA GLN A 115 -11.55 -15.77 -7.78
C GLN A 115 -11.80 -16.30 -6.36
N PHE A 116 -12.45 -15.52 -5.49
CA PHE A 116 -12.71 -15.92 -4.11
C PHE A 116 -14.18 -16.31 -3.92
N SER A 117 -14.42 -17.39 -3.19
CA SER A 117 -15.77 -17.76 -2.78
C SER A 117 -16.34 -16.75 -1.78
N GLY A 118 -17.67 -16.72 -1.62
CA GLY A 118 -18.30 -15.81 -0.67
C GLY A 118 -17.80 -15.98 0.77
N ARG A 119 -17.48 -17.21 1.20
CA ARG A 119 -16.93 -17.42 2.55
C ARG A 119 -15.49 -16.90 2.66
N GLU A 120 -14.65 -17.20 1.67
CA GLU A 120 -13.28 -16.69 1.63
C GLU A 120 -13.26 -15.16 1.61
N MET A 121 -14.14 -14.53 0.82
CA MET A 121 -14.26 -13.08 0.76
C MET A 121 -14.56 -12.48 2.14
N VAL A 122 -15.48 -13.06 2.91
CA VAL A 122 -15.77 -12.58 4.28
C VAL A 122 -14.54 -12.67 5.18
N GLU A 123 -13.81 -13.79 5.15
CA GLU A 123 -12.59 -13.97 5.95
C GLU A 123 -11.50 -12.96 5.52
N LEU A 124 -11.32 -12.74 4.22
CA LEU A 124 -10.35 -11.76 3.69
C LEU A 124 -10.73 -10.32 4.05
N LEU A 125 -12.00 -9.94 3.97
CA LEU A 125 -12.48 -8.62 4.38
C LEU A 125 -12.31 -8.42 5.90
N GLY A 126 -12.51 -9.46 6.70
CA GLY A 126 -12.19 -9.44 8.13
C GLY A 126 -10.70 -9.22 8.40
N GLU A 127 -9.81 -9.84 7.61
CA GLU A 127 -8.36 -9.57 7.71
C GLU A 127 -8.01 -8.12 7.33
N LEU A 128 -8.69 -7.54 6.34
CA LEU A 128 -8.50 -6.12 5.97
C LEU A 128 -9.02 -5.17 7.04
N GLU A 129 -10.17 -5.48 7.65
CA GLU A 129 -10.74 -4.68 8.73
C GLU A 129 -9.90 -4.75 10.01
N TYR A 130 -9.37 -5.93 10.36
CA TYR A 130 -8.44 -6.10 11.47
C TYR A 130 -7.18 -5.22 11.34
N ARG A 131 -6.83 -4.81 10.12
CA ARG A 131 -5.68 -3.95 9.79
C ARG A 131 -6.05 -2.49 9.55
N ASP A 132 -7.28 -2.09 9.89
CA ASP A 132 -7.80 -0.73 9.68
C ASP A 132 -7.73 -0.26 8.22
N LEU A 133 -7.74 -1.20 7.25
CA LEU A 133 -7.73 -0.88 5.83
C LEU A 133 -9.14 -0.66 5.29
N VAL A 134 -10.12 -1.31 5.88
CA VAL A 134 -11.54 -1.13 5.57
C VAL A 134 -12.35 -1.15 6.86
N THR A 135 -13.56 -0.63 6.83
CA THR A 135 -14.59 -0.89 7.83
C THR A 135 -15.72 -1.65 7.19
N THR A 136 -16.28 -2.63 7.90
CA THR A 136 -17.43 -3.39 7.42
C THR A 136 -18.68 -3.06 8.22
N ASP A 137 -19.82 -2.99 7.54
CA ASP A 137 -21.13 -2.90 8.18
C ASP A 137 -21.87 -4.22 8.00
N ALA A 138 -22.60 -4.66 9.03
CA ALA A 138 -23.42 -5.86 8.99
C ALA A 138 -24.93 -5.51 8.99
N THR A 139 -25.76 -6.42 8.48
CA THR A 139 -27.23 -6.31 8.58
C THR A 139 -27.83 -7.66 8.98
N ILE A 140 -29.12 -7.67 9.30
CA ILE A 140 -29.81 -8.89 9.74
C ILE A 140 -29.75 -9.95 8.63
N GLY A 141 -29.08 -11.06 8.92
CA GLY A 141 -28.95 -12.20 7.99
C GLY A 141 -27.75 -12.13 7.05
N GLN A 142 -26.90 -11.11 7.15
CA GLN A 142 -25.72 -10.95 6.30
C GLN A 142 -24.54 -10.39 7.12
N GLU A 143 -23.44 -11.16 7.19
CA GLU A 143 -22.26 -10.85 8.00
C GLU A 143 -21.56 -9.56 7.54
N ILE A 144 -21.51 -9.32 6.23
CA ILE A 144 -20.99 -8.08 5.64
C ILE A 144 -21.98 -7.58 4.59
N TYR A 145 -22.58 -6.42 4.86
CA TYR A 145 -23.48 -5.69 3.95
C TYR A 145 -22.71 -4.72 3.06
N SER A 146 -21.84 -3.90 3.65
CA SER A 146 -21.03 -2.92 2.95
C SER A 146 -19.60 -2.89 3.48
N VAL A 147 -18.69 -2.46 2.62
CA VAL A 147 -17.26 -2.28 2.92
C VAL A 147 -16.88 -0.86 2.55
N SER A 148 -16.42 -0.08 3.53
CA SER A 148 -15.92 1.28 3.32
C SER A 148 -14.40 1.29 3.42
N PRO A 149 -13.68 1.67 2.36
CA PRO A 149 -12.24 1.82 2.40
C PRO A 149 -11.80 2.88 3.39
N CYS A 150 -10.79 2.56 4.20
CA CYS A 150 -10.12 3.54 5.04
C CYS A 150 -8.99 4.23 4.25
N PRO A 151 -8.62 5.46 4.61
CA PRO A 151 -7.50 6.16 3.99
C PRO A 151 -6.17 5.39 4.06
N LEU A 152 -6.00 4.54 5.09
CA LEU A 152 -4.83 3.67 5.24
C LEU A 152 -4.67 2.69 4.06
N LEU A 153 -5.78 2.19 3.50
CA LEU A 153 -5.77 1.37 2.29
C LEU A 153 -5.06 2.10 1.15
N LEU A 154 -5.40 3.37 0.94
CA LEU A 154 -4.86 4.14 -0.17
C LEU A 154 -3.40 4.51 0.07
N THR A 155 -3.04 4.87 1.29
CA THR A 155 -1.64 5.13 1.64
C THR A 155 -0.74 3.91 1.42
N SER A 156 -1.26 2.70 1.65
CA SER A 156 -0.51 1.44 1.52
C SER A 156 -0.51 0.88 0.10
N GLN A 157 -1.63 0.98 -0.63
CA GLN A 157 -1.78 0.36 -1.95
C GLN A 157 -1.47 1.31 -3.13
N ASP A 158 -1.64 2.63 -2.99
CA ASP A 158 -1.37 3.58 -4.09
C ASP A 158 0.06 3.50 -4.66
N PRO A 159 1.12 3.34 -3.84
CA PRO A 159 2.48 3.18 -4.38
C PRO A 159 2.68 1.91 -5.20
N LEU A 160 1.84 0.88 -5.00
CA LEU A 160 1.86 -0.36 -5.76
C LEU A 160 1.05 -0.24 -7.06
N LEU A 161 -0.02 0.57 -7.04
CA LEU A 161 -0.91 0.78 -8.19
C LEU A 161 -0.39 1.84 -9.17
N PHE A 162 0.37 2.83 -8.69
CA PHE A 162 0.79 3.97 -9.49
C PHE A 162 2.29 4.27 -9.32
N GLU A 163 3.08 4.04 -10.37
CA GLU A 163 4.56 4.12 -10.37
C GLU A 163 5.16 5.46 -9.87
N ASN A 164 4.37 6.54 -9.84
CA ASN A 164 4.79 7.87 -9.41
C ASN A 164 3.94 8.46 -8.29
N ARG A 165 3.18 7.65 -7.56
CA ARG A 165 2.45 8.11 -6.37
C ARG A 165 3.16 7.67 -5.10
N ASN A 166 3.40 8.64 -4.25
CA ASN A 166 3.73 8.40 -2.87
C ASN A 166 2.94 9.40 -2.02
N VAL A 167 2.02 8.87 -1.22
CA VAL A 167 1.09 9.69 -0.46
C VAL A 167 1.80 10.60 0.54
N HIS A 168 2.88 10.15 1.17
CA HIS A 168 3.67 10.98 2.09
C HIS A 168 4.43 12.11 1.38
N ARG A 169 4.96 11.87 0.18
CA ARG A 169 5.60 12.92 -0.65
C ARG A 169 4.57 13.93 -1.14
N ASP A 170 3.39 13.48 -1.52
CA ASP A 170 2.30 14.37 -1.92
C ASP A 170 1.81 15.21 -0.73
N ALA A 171 1.68 14.61 0.46
CA ALA A 171 1.42 15.33 1.71
C ALA A 171 2.54 16.33 2.04
N ALA A 172 3.81 15.96 1.85
CA ALA A 172 4.95 16.86 2.10
C ALA A 172 4.94 18.08 1.17
N LYS A 173 4.52 17.92 -0.10
CA LYS A 173 4.33 19.04 -1.03
C LYS A 173 3.21 19.98 -0.57
N MET A 174 2.08 19.44 -0.14
CA MET A 174 0.97 20.24 0.42
C MET A 174 1.43 20.99 1.69
N ALA A 175 2.14 20.30 2.59
CA ALA A 175 2.70 20.90 3.80
C ALA A 175 3.70 22.03 3.49
N ALA A 176 4.52 21.88 2.45
CA ALA A 176 5.47 22.91 2.04
C ALA A 176 4.75 24.18 1.57
N LEU A 177 3.74 24.04 0.70
CA LEU A 177 2.95 25.18 0.22
C LEU A 177 2.21 25.90 1.37
N LEU A 178 1.62 25.14 2.28
CA LEU A 178 0.98 25.69 3.48
C LEU A 178 1.95 26.50 4.35
N LEU A 179 3.24 26.14 4.37
CA LEU A 179 4.28 26.85 5.13
C LEU A 179 4.87 28.06 4.39
N GLU A 180 4.76 28.08 3.06
CA GLU A 180 5.18 29.19 2.20
C GLU A 180 4.14 30.33 2.19
N ASP A 181 2.86 29.99 2.35
CA ASP A 181 1.79 30.97 2.47
C ASP A 181 1.96 31.85 3.71
N GLN A 182 1.74 33.16 3.54
CA GLN A 182 1.93 34.15 4.62
C GLN A 182 0.87 34.01 5.72
N GLN A 183 -0.32 33.51 5.37
CA GLN A 183 -1.43 33.30 6.30
C GLN A 183 -1.43 31.90 6.91
N TYR A 184 -0.54 31.01 6.45
CA TYR A 184 -0.50 29.60 6.81
C TYR A 184 -1.85 28.93 6.58
N TYR A 185 -2.46 29.26 5.45
CA TYR A 185 -3.75 28.77 5.00
C TYR A 185 -3.57 28.00 3.69
N LEU A 186 -4.28 26.89 3.54
CA LEU A 186 -4.34 26.14 2.30
C LEU A 186 -5.80 25.98 1.89
N ASP A 187 -6.15 26.64 0.79
CA ASP A 187 -7.34 26.33 0.01
C ASP A 187 -7.10 25.04 -0.77
N VAL A 188 -7.76 23.96 -0.37
CA VAL A 188 -7.57 22.63 -1.00
C VAL A 188 -8.14 22.63 -2.41
N TYR A 189 -9.20 23.39 -2.67
CA TYR A 189 -9.80 23.49 -4.00
C TYR A 189 -8.86 24.26 -4.94
N GLY A 190 -8.37 25.42 -4.49
CA GLY A 190 -7.35 26.18 -5.22
C GLY A 190 -6.06 25.38 -5.46
N PHE A 191 -5.64 24.56 -4.48
CA PHE A 191 -4.51 23.64 -4.64
C PHE A 191 -4.80 22.55 -5.69
N GLN A 192 -5.99 21.95 -5.66
CA GLN A 192 -6.42 20.95 -6.64
C GLN A 192 -6.32 21.51 -8.07
N GLU A 193 -6.89 22.69 -8.29
CA GLU A 193 -6.86 23.37 -9.59
C GLU A 193 -5.43 23.70 -10.04
N ALA A 194 -4.60 24.24 -9.14
CA ALA A 194 -3.23 24.63 -9.45
C ALA A 194 -2.33 23.44 -9.79
N MET A 195 -2.51 22.31 -9.12
CA MET A 195 -1.68 21.12 -9.29
C MET A 195 -2.23 20.13 -10.33
N GLY A 196 -3.49 20.28 -10.72
CA GLY A 196 -4.19 19.33 -11.59
C GLY A 196 -4.30 17.92 -10.98
N TRP A 197 -4.34 17.82 -9.65
CA TRP A 197 -4.39 16.53 -8.96
C TRP A 197 -5.83 16.07 -8.76
N PRO A 198 -6.18 14.81 -9.07
CA PRO A 198 -7.54 14.33 -8.80
C PRO A 198 -7.77 14.15 -7.29
N PRO A 199 -9.03 14.17 -6.83
CA PRO A 199 -9.38 13.90 -5.43
C PRO A 199 -8.77 12.60 -4.89
N ARG A 200 -8.73 11.54 -5.71
CA ARG A 200 -8.07 10.25 -5.42
C ARG A 200 -6.63 10.37 -4.90
N ARG A 201 -5.91 11.41 -5.33
CA ARG A 201 -4.52 11.70 -4.94
C ARG A 201 -4.45 12.66 -3.75
N ILE A 202 -5.36 13.63 -3.70
CA ILE A 202 -5.38 14.67 -2.66
C ILE A 202 -5.83 14.10 -1.32
N ASN A 203 -6.91 13.33 -1.29
CA ASN A 203 -7.53 12.89 -0.03
C ASN A 203 -6.64 11.98 0.82
N PRO A 204 -5.88 11.01 0.25
CA PRO A 204 -4.89 10.27 1.04
C PRO A 204 -3.79 11.17 1.61
N ALA A 205 -3.34 12.19 0.86
CA ALA A 205 -2.33 13.12 1.32
C ALA A 205 -2.85 14.00 2.48
N LEU A 206 -4.10 14.47 2.38
CA LEU A 206 -4.80 15.15 3.46
C LEU A 206 -4.92 14.28 4.71
N TYR A 207 -5.22 12.99 4.56
CA TYR A 207 -5.28 12.08 5.70
C TYR A 207 -3.95 12.02 6.46
N VAL A 208 -2.82 11.91 5.76
CA VAL A 208 -1.48 11.94 6.38
C VAL A 208 -1.24 13.25 7.13
N LEU A 209 -1.71 14.39 6.61
CA LEU A 209 -1.55 15.69 7.28
C LEU A 209 -2.33 15.81 8.59
N LYS A 210 -3.35 14.99 8.83
CA LYS A 210 -4.10 14.97 10.12
C LYS A 210 -3.22 14.58 11.31
N GLU A 211 -2.13 13.85 11.08
CA GLU A 211 -1.16 13.55 12.13
C GLU A 211 -0.36 14.79 12.57
N CYS A 212 -0.26 15.79 11.69
CA CYS A 212 0.51 17.01 11.90
C CYS A 212 -0.34 18.22 12.31
N ILE A 213 -1.62 18.24 11.93
CA ILE A 213 -2.52 19.39 12.09
C ILE A 213 -3.75 18.96 12.87
N ASP A 214 -4.02 19.64 13.99
CA ASP A 214 -5.21 19.42 14.81
C ASP A 214 -6.49 19.52 13.99
N GLU A 215 -7.39 18.52 14.10
CA GLU A 215 -8.64 18.42 13.35
C GLU A 215 -9.53 19.67 13.44
N ARG A 216 -9.43 20.44 14.53
CA ARG A 216 -10.19 21.69 14.70
C ARG A 216 -9.74 22.82 13.77
N ARG A 217 -8.67 22.61 13.01
CA ARG A 217 -8.12 23.55 12.02
C ARG A 217 -8.45 23.19 10.58
N TRP A 218 -9.24 22.14 10.40
CA TRP A 218 -9.77 21.70 9.13
C TRP A 218 -11.17 22.27 9.00
N SER A 219 -11.54 22.71 7.80
CA SER A 219 -12.92 23.08 7.54
C SER A 219 -13.82 21.86 7.72
N GLY A 220 -14.94 22.08 8.41
CA GLY A 220 -16.00 21.10 8.55
C GLY A 220 -16.96 21.07 7.35
N GLU A 221 -16.78 21.97 6.38
CA GLU A 221 -17.53 21.95 5.13
C GLU A 221 -17.16 20.68 4.34
N ARG A 222 -18.18 19.88 4.05
CA ARG A 222 -18.04 18.68 3.24
C ARG A 222 -18.45 19.00 1.81
N VAL A 223 -17.54 18.72 0.88
CA VAL A 223 -17.80 18.75 -0.56
C VAL A 223 -17.71 17.32 -1.07
N ASP A 224 -18.51 16.98 -2.08
CA ASP A 224 -18.74 15.59 -2.51
C ASP A 224 -17.46 14.77 -2.74
N ASP A 225 -16.39 15.41 -3.24
CA ASP A 225 -15.17 14.70 -3.63
C ASP A 225 -13.96 14.94 -2.70
N LEU A 226 -14.01 15.91 -1.78
CA LEU A 226 -12.86 16.31 -0.95
C LEU A 226 -13.10 16.09 0.53
N ALA A 227 -12.09 15.59 1.22
CA ALA A 227 -12.13 15.35 2.66
C ALA A 227 -12.22 16.65 3.49
N THR A 228 -11.79 17.79 2.93
CA THR A 228 -11.96 19.15 3.48
C THR A 228 -11.79 20.17 2.36
N THR A 229 -12.34 21.37 2.54
CA THR A 229 -12.19 22.50 1.61
C THR A 229 -10.93 23.32 1.88
N ASP A 230 -10.55 23.44 3.14
CA ASP A 230 -9.46 24.30 3.57
C ASP A 230 -8.93 23.90 4.94
N LEU A 231 -7.70 24.34 5.22
CA LEU A 231 -7.04 24.12 6.49
C LEU A 231 -6.06 25.23 6.85
N MET A 232 -5.86 25.42 8.15
CA MET A 232 -4.91 26.41 8.68
C MET A 232 -3.90 25.77 9.63
N ALA A 233 -2.66 26.27 9.63
CA ALA A 233 -1.63 25.78 10.54
C ALA A 233 -1.32 26.76 11.68
N SER A 234 -1.45 26.30 12.93
CA SER A 234 -1.00 27.04 14.11
C SER A 234 0.54 26.97 14.26
N PRO A 235 1.16 27.78 15.15
CA PRO A 235 2.59 27.66 15.43
C PRO A 235 3.07 26.25 15.79
N ARG A 236 2.25 25.47 16.51
CA ARG A 236 2.54 24.08 16.86
C ARG A 236 2.53 23.19 15.61
N ASP A 237 1.48 23.30 14.80
CA ASP A 237 1.31 22.49 13.60
C ASP A 237 2.43 22.77 12.60
N ARG A 238 2.83 24.05 12.43
CA ARG A 238 3.97 24.42 11.59
C ARG A 238 5.28 23.77 12.04
N ALA A 239 5.49 23.58 13.34
CA ALA A 239 6.67 22.87 13.85
C ALA A 239 6.59 21.37 13.52
N ALA A 240 5.41 20.76 13.63
CA ALA A 240 5.18 19.37 13.24
C ALA A 240 5.37 19.16 11.73
N LEU A 241 4.76 20.00 10.89
CA LEU A 241 4.88 19.98 9.43
C LEU A 241 6.34 20.11 8.97
N ARG A 242 7.13 21.00 9.57
CA ARG A 242 8.57 21.11 9.25
C ARG A 242 9.35 19.85 9.62
N ARG A 243 8.98 19.15 10.70
CA ARG A 243 9.61 17.87 11.06
C ARG A 243 9.22 16.78 10.09
N PHE A 244 7.94 16.72 9.71
CA PHE A 244 7.41 15.81 8.72
C PHE A 244 8.07 15.98 7.35
N ILE A 245 8.17 17.21 6.82
CA ILE A 245 8.86 17.45 5.54
C ILE A 245 10.33 16.99 5.61
N ARG A 246 11.01 17.22 6.73
CA ARG A 246 12.39 16.76 6.92
C ARG A 246 12.49 15.24 6.98
N SER A 247 11.57 14.55 7.63
CA SER A 247 11.59 13.07 7.69
C SER A 247 11.41 12.51 6.28
N VAL A 248 10.43 13.01 5.51
CA VAL A 248 10.20 12.59 4.11
C VAL A 248 11.44 12.84 3.24
N ASN A 249 12.04 14.03 3.29
CA ASN A 249 13.23 14.34 2.47
C ASN A 249 14.50 13.57 2.90
N SER A 250 14.61 13.21 4.19
CA SER A 250 15.74 12.42 4.69
C SER A 250 15.74 10.98 4.15
N ILE A 251 14.55 10.45 3.80
CA ILE A 251 14.40 9.13 3.19
C ILE A 251 14.94 9.16 1.74
N ASP A 252 14.75 10.27 1.04
CA ASP A 252 15.17 10.42 -0.36
C ASP A 252 16.70 10.48 -0.51
N SER A 253 17.36 11.21 0.39
CA SER A 253 18.84 11.34 0.39
C SER A 253 19.58 10.01 0.64
N HIS A 254 18.96 9.07 1.35
CA HIS A 254 19.52 7.72 1.55
C HIS A 254 19.22 6.76 0.39
N SER A 255 18.32 7.13 -0.53
CA SER A 255 17.90 6.31 -1.68
C SER A 255 18.68 6.61 -2.97
N SER A 256 19.51 7.67 -2.98
CA SER A 256 20.33 8.07 -4.14
C SER A 256 21.80 7.66 -4.04
N GLU A 257 22.24 7.06 -2.92
CA GLU A 257 23.62 6.63 -2.68
C GLU A 257 23.85 5.11 -2.83
N THR A 258 22.85 4.36 -3.31
CA THR A 258 22.92 2.91 -3.58
C THR A 258 22.52 2.61 -5.01
#